data_AF-A0A1I7S596-F1
#
_entry.id   AF-A0A1I7S596-F1
#
_cell.length_a   1.000
_cell.length_b   1.000
_cell.length_c   1.000
_cell.angle_alpha   90.00
_cell.angle_beta   90.00
_cell.angle_gamma   90.00
#
_symmetry.space_group_name_H-M   'P 1'
#
loop_
_entity.id
_entity.type
_entity.pdbx_description
1 polymer ?
#
loop_
_entity_poly.entity_id
_entity_poly.type
_entity_poly.pdbx_seq_one_letter_code
_entity_poly.pdbx_strand_id
1 'polypeptide(L)'
;MPFSKVLGGSFKLLDGHQIPLFGLGTWQLESSSECVTALDAAFASGYRLFDTAKYYRNERQLGDALKTVLPKHGLRREDIFIETKANISNSSNVAGGITDMVEDSLHKLGTDYLDLVLIHYPKNWGVSDKRSANRKDRSEAFGALEALQSAGKIRSVGVSNFEASHIDQLVQDGHSKPVVNQCEFHPHLTRPDLVEYCKKNGILFQAHTPLAFHSRGLVGDPTVKELMSKYNIGFEARPAIKSFFVNPRKMMTLLRIAAIFVACVGCGVEAQPLPRFNVGSWWEYLPFSYDRGYKLQLDITKTSTYVIEDKCANIKPRPAYLKFVPEKSTTFKRLDRSFEETYETDLNEFRSVVQGYVGQDATGSDKKVRSFGVAKRVSKQRDPTMTNNNLLVGGVVGLARNTQANNPLYNGDIVFKNEKKILCNMARCYNQPSNVSICVHYRSFNGKLPARSKVISTVEAKPQTPLWKFEVDSFSFAETTINIPFNAILANTNPNIVLPSAVFSDILGNLEAKKVGDLYVVDCAYYDDGPTLDFKIGGEKVSVTSDIYIAHNAYNNETECILRIRPSTENQDDWVLGTAFLDLIGICLDFVNDKISFLEYV
;
A
#
# COMPACT_ATOMS: atom_id res chain seq x y z
N MET A 1 -22.23 -21.90 30.61
CA MET A 1 -21.51 -20.73 30.04
C MET A 1 -20.13 -21.19 29.59
N PRO A 2 -19.99 -21.74 28.38
CA PRO A 2 -18.76 -22.40 27.95
C PRO A 2 -17.56 -21.44 27.83
N PHE A 3 -17.80 -20.13 27.64
CA PHE A 3 -16.73 -19.19 27.32
C PHE A 3 -16.20 -18.33 28.48
N SER A 4 -16.72 -18.46 29.70
CA SER A 4 -16.29 -17.62 30.85
C SER A 4 -14.84 -17.84 31.30
N LYS A 5 -14.20 -18.92 30.81
CA LYS A 5 -12.81 -19.29 31.10
C LYS A 5 -11.89 -19.25 29.87
N VAL A 6 -12.35 -18.67 28.75
CA VAL A 6 -11.55 -18.59 27.52
C VAL A 6 -10.39 -17.60 27.69
N LEU A 7 -9.23 -17.96 27.16
CA LEU A 7 -8.05 -17.11 27.17
C LEU A 7 -8.36 -15.79 26.43
N GLY A 8 -8.13 -14.66 27.11
CA GLY A 8 -8.48 -13.34 26.59
C GLY A 8 -9.89 -12.85 26.93
N GLY A 9 -10.76 -13.70 27.49
CA GLY A 9 -12.09 -13.34 27.99
C GLY A 9 -13.21 -13.44 26.96
N SER A 10 -14.42 -13.12 27.42
CA SER A 10 -15.65 -13.12 26.64
C SER A 10 -16.47 -11.85 26.88
N PHE A 11 -17.35 -11.52 25.94
CA PHE A 11 -18.32 -10.45 26.05
C PHE A 11 -19.73 -11.04 26.14
N LYS A 12 -20.60 -10.44 26.97
CA LYS A 12 -22.02 -10.80 27.05
C LYS A 12 -22.82 -9.95 26.07
N LEU A 13 -23.39 -10.60 25.07
CA LEU A 13 -24.24 -10.00 24.04
C LEU A 13 -25.59 -9.55 24.62
N LEU A 14 -26.31 -8.69 23.88
CA LEU A 14 -27.62 -8.16 24.29
C LEU A 14 -28.66 -9.25 24.56
N ASP A 15 -28.59 -10.36 23.83
CA ASP A 15 -29.45 -11.53 23.99
C ASP A 15 -29.00 -12.48 25.12
N GLY A 16 -27.95 -12.11 25.85
CA GLY A 16 -27.42 -12.84 27.00
C GLY A 16 -26.41 -13.94 26.66
N HIS A 17 -26.21 -14.27 25.39
CA HIS A 17 -25.18 -15.21 24.96
C HIS A 17 -23.78 -14.63 25.19
N GLN A 18 -22.77 -15.50 25.21
CA GLN A 18 -21.37 -15.08 25.33
C GLN A 18 -20.62 -15.33 24.04
N ILE A 19 -19.81 -14.36 23.67
CA ILE A 19 -18.89 -14.43 22.52
C ILE A 19 -17.45 -14.31 23.01
N PRO A 20 -16.52 -15.19 22.59
CA PRO A 20 -15.10 -15.00 22.84
C PRO A 20 -14.60 -13.68 22.24
N LEU A 21 -13.72 -12.96 22.95
CA LEU A 21 -13.21 -11.66 22.47
C LEU A 21 -12.27 -11.77 21.26
N PHE A 22 -11.70 -12.95 21.01
CA PHE A 22 -10.77 -13.20 19.92
C PHE A 22 -11.18 -14.42 19.10
N GLY A 23 -11.03 -14.30 17.78
CA GLY A 23 -11.34 -15.38 16.85
C GLY A 23 -10.46 -15.39 15.61
N LEU A 24 -10.54 -16.51 14.89
CA LEU A 24 -9.84 -16.75 13.65
C LEU A 24 -10.79 -16.52 12.47
N GLY A 25 -10.46 -15.56 11.60
CA GLY A 25 -11.10 -15.41 10.30
C GLY A 25 -10.62 -16.46 9.31
N THR A 26 -11.54 -17.07 8.55
CA THR A 26 -11.21 -18.16 7.62
C THR A 26 -11.08 -17.72 6.17
N TRP A 27 -11.16 -16.42 5.87
CA TRP A 27 -11.01 -15.91 4.52
C TRP A 27 -9.65 -16.30 3.92
N GLN A 28 -9.64 -16.80 2.67
CA GLN A 28 -8.46 -17.30 1.94
C GLN A 28 -7.78 -18.57 2.49
N LEU A 29 -8.47 -19.33 3.37
CA LEU A 29 -8.11 -20.73 3.61
C LEU A 29 -8.72 -21.57 2.48
N GLU A 30 -7.92 -21.86 1.46
CA GLU A 30 -8.41 -22.40 0.19
C GLU A 30 -8.39 -23.94 0.15
N SER A 31 -7.49 -24.55 0.93
CA SER A 31 -7.34 -26.01 0.98
C SER A 31 -7.69 -26.61 2.34
N SER A 32 -8.09 -27.88 2.35
CA SER A 32 -8.41 -28.59 3.59
C SER A 32 -7.20 -28.72 4.52
N SER A 33 -5.99 -28.88 3.98
CA SER A 33 -4.76 -28.95 4.79
C SER A 33 -4.43 -27.62 5.46
N GLU A 34 -4.67 -26.50 4.77
CA GLU A 34 -4.54 -25.16 5.35
C GLU A 34 -5.54 -24.93 6.47
N CYS A 35 -6.81 -25.29 6.27
CA CYS A 35 -7.83 -25.23 7.31
C CYS A 35 -7.43 -26.03 8.55
N VAL A 36 -7.01 -27.29 8.38
CA VAL A 36 -6.58 -28.14 9.51
C VAL A 36 -5.41 -27.52 10.24
N THR A 37 -4.39 -27.05 9.52
CA THR A 37 -3.18 -26.45 10.13
C THR A 37 -3.52 -25.18 10.90
N ALA A 38 -4.33 -24.29 10.31
CA ALA A 38 -4.74 -23.03 10.93
C ALA A 38 -5.59 -23.27 12.19
N LEU A 39 -6.55 -24.21 12.13
CA LEU A 39 -7.38 -24.58 13.27
C LEU A 39 -6.56 -25.20 14.39
N ASP A 40 -5.64 -26.12 14.07
CA ASP A 40 -4.78 -26.77 15.07
C ASP A 40 -3.95 -25.75 15.85
N ALA A 41 -3.34 -24.79 15.14
CA ALA A 41 -2.59 -23.69 15.76
C ALA A 41 -3.49 -22.76 16.58
N ALA A 42 -4.69 -22.44 16.09
CA ALA A 42 -5.65 -21.59 16.80
C ALA A 42 -6.10 -22.24 18.11
N PHE A 43 -6.45 -23.52 18.09
CA PHE A 43 -6.87 -24.25 19.30
C PHE A 43 -5.75 -24.39 20.32
N ALA A 44 -4.53 -24.73 19.86
CA ALA A 44 -3.33 -24.75 20.71
C ALA A 44 -3.05 -23.39 21.36
N SER A 45 -3.43 -22.30 20.68
CA SER A 45 -3.30 -20.92 21.16
C SER A 45 -4.48 -20.44 22.01
N GLY A 46 -5.50 -21.28 22.24
CA GLY A 46 -6.65 -20.96 23.08
C GLY A 46 -7.83 -20.28 22.37
N TYR A 47 -7.81 -20.14 21.04
CA TYR A 47 -8.91 -19.57 20.28
C TYR A 47 -10.14 -20.47 20.34
N ARG A 48 -11.32 -19.85 20.44
CA ARG A 48 -12.61 -20.55 20.44
C ARG A 48 -13.63 -19.97 19.47
N LEU A 49 -13.37 -18.81 18.86
CA LEU A 49 -14.26 -18.21 17.84
C LEU A 49 -13.68 -18.41 16.44
N PHE A 50 -14.53 -18.83 15.49
CA PHE A 50 -14.20 -18.99 14.08
C PHE A 50 -15.17 -18.18 13.23
N ASP A 51 -14.62 -17.25 12.44
CA ASP A 51 -15.37 -16.34 11.58
C ASP A 51 -15.28 -16.76 10.12
N THR A 52 -16.42 -17.12 9.53
CA THR A 52 -16.56 -17.49 8.12
C THR A 52 -17.64 -16.68 7.41
N ALA A 53 -17.92 -16.98 6.14
CA ALA A 53 -19.00 -16.37 5.38
C ALA A 53 -19.39 -17.25 4.19
N LYS A 54 -20.64 -17.17 3.74
CA LYS A 54 -21.06 -17.80 2.47
C LYS A 54 -20.15 -17.41 1.31
N TYR A 55 -19.73 -16.15 1.30
CA TYR A 55 -18.88 -15.60 0.24
C TYR A 55 -17.48 -16.22 0.19
N TYR A 56 -16.97 -16.76 1.31
CA TYR A 56 -15.61 -17.30 1.37
C TYR A 56 -15.48 -18.67 0.70
N ARG A 57 -16.61 -19.36 0.45
CA ARG A 57 -16.68 -20.64 -0.26
C ARG A 57 -15.82 -21.76 0.36
N ASN A 58 -15.56 -21.68 1.67
CA ASN A 58 -14.74 -22.67 2.39
C ASN A 58 -15.38 -23.24 3.67
N GLU A 59 -16.68 -23.03 3.88
CA GLU A 59 -17.42 -23.57 5.04
C GLU A 59 -17.36 -25.10 5.12
N ARG A 60 -17.31 -25.79 3.97
CA ARG A 60 -17.20 -27.26 3.92
C ARG A 60 -15.84 -27.72 4.43
N GLN A 61 -14.76 -27.08 3.98
CA GLN A 61 -13.39 -27.34 4.40
C GLN A 61 -13.23 -27.05 5.90
N LEU A 62 -13.85 -25.97 6.39
CA LEU A 62 -13.88 -25.66 7.82
C LEU A 62 -14.60 -26.75 8.62
N GLY A 63 -15.80 -27.17 8.20
CA GLY A 63 -16.55 -28.24 8.85
C GLY A 63 -15.79 -29.56 8.91
N ASP A 64 -15.18 -29.97 7.79
CA ASP A 64 -14.39 -31.20 7.73
C ASP A 64 -13.11 -31.12 8.58
N ALA A 65 -12.46 -29.95 8.66
CA ALA A 65 -11.32 -29.74 9.55
C ALA A 65 -11.72 -29.74 11.04
N LEU A 66 -12.88 -29.18 11.41
CA LEU A 66 -13.36 -29.20 12.79
C LEU A 66 -13.59 -30.62 13.31
N LYS A 67 -14.11 -31.53 12.48
CA LYS A 67 -14.33 -32.94 12.84
C LYS A 67 -13.04 -33.65 13.27
N THR A 68 -11.90 -33.28 12.69
CA THR A 68 -10.62 -33.93 12.97
C THR A 68 -9.83 -33.22 14.06
N VAL A 69 -9.90 -31.88 14.10
CA VAL A 69 -9.08 -31.08 15.01
C VAL A 69 -9.71 -30.95 16.40
N LEU A 70 -11.04 -30.86 16.52
CA LEU A 70 -11.69 -30.72 17.85
C LEU A 70 -11.33 -31.88 18.81
N PRO A 71 -11.42 -33.17 18.42
CA PRO A 71 -11.06 -34.28 19.31
C PRO A 71 -9.58 -34.24 19.72
N LYS A 72 -8.68 -33.82 18.82
CA LYS A 72 -7.24 -33.69 19.10
C LYS A 72 -6.95 -32.73 20.25
N HIS A 73 -7.79 -31.71 20.43
CA HIS A 73 -7.68 -30.73 21.52
C HIS A 73 -8.63 -31.03 22.69
N GLY A 74 -9.34 -32.16 22.69
CA GLY A 74 -10.32 -32.52 23.71
C GLY A 74 -11.53 -31.59 23.76
N LEU A 75 -11.88 -30.97 22.62
CA LEU A 75 -12.96 -30.01 22.49
C LEU A 75 -14.15 -30.64 21.76
N ARG A 76 -15.34 -30.09 22.01
CA ARG A 76 -16.60 -30.45 21.36
C ARG A 76 -17.22 -29.23 20.69
N ARG A 77 -18.31 -29.43 19.94
CA ARG A 77 -18.98 -28.35 19.21
C ARG A 77 -19.45 -27.22 20.13
N GLU A 78 -19.92 -27.54 21.33
CA GLU A 78 -20.35 -26.56 22.34
C GLU A 78 -19.20 -25.78 22.99
N ASP A 79 -17.96 -26.22 22.80
CA ASP A 79 -16.77 -25.55 23.33
C ASP A 79 -16.22 -24.49 22.36
N ILE A 80 -16.82 -24.34 21.18
CA ILE A 80 -16.44 -23.35 20.16
C ILE A 80 -17.62 -22.49 19.73
N PHE A 81 -17.31 -21.30 19.23
CA PHE A 81 -18.23 -20.32 18.69
C PHE A 81 -18.02 -20.20 17.18
N ILE A 82 -19.06 -20.47 16.39
CA ILE A 82 -18.99 -20.32 14.93
C ILE A 82 -19.90 -19.16 14.53
N GLU A 83 -19.30 -18.17 13.87
CA GLU A 83 -20.02 -17.08 13.22
C GLU A 83 -19.91 -17.18 11.69
N THR A 84 -21.00 -16.89 10.99
CA THR A 84 -21.01 -16.81 9.52
C THR A 84 -21.83 -15.61 9.05
N LYS A 85 -21.79 -15.35 7.73
CA LYS A 85 -22.43 -14.19 7.11
C LYS A 85 -23.25 -14.61 5.89
N ALA A 86 -24.53 -14.25 5.89
CA ALA A 86 -25.45 -14.44 4.77
C ALA A 86 -25.54 -13.16 3.91
N ASN A 87 -25.61 -13.32 2.59
CA ASN A 87 -25.64 -12.19 1.66
C ASN A 87 -27.08 -11.87 1.27
N ILE A 88 -27.44 -10.58 1.26
CA ILE A 88 -28.68 -10.13 0.61
C ILE A 88 -28.52 -10.36 -0.90
N SER A 89 -29.39 -11.17 -1.49
CA SER A 89 -29.43 -11.39 -2.94
C SER A 89 -30.34 -10.37 -3.62
N ASN A 90 -30.16 -10.14 -4.92
CA ASN A 90 -31.12 -9.38 -5.73
C ASN A 90 -32.28 -10.28 -6.22
N SER A 91 -32.89 -11.01 -5.29
CA SER A 91 -34.05 -11.88 -5.52
C SER A 91 -35.34 -11.18 -5.12
N SER A 92 -36.46 -11.56 -5.71
CA SER A 92 -37.79 -11.17 -5.23
C SER A 92 -38.15 -11.82 -3.89
N ASN A 93 -37.50 -12.94 -3.54
CA ASN A 93 -37.63 -13.64 -2.27
C ASN A 93 -36.31 -13.56 -1.49
N VAL A 94 -36.08 -12.43 -0.82
CA VAL A 94 -34.86 -12.22 -0.01
C VAL A 94 -34.84 -13.14 1.21
N ALA A 95 -35.97 -13.26 1.91
CA ALA A 95 -36.08 -14.07 3.13
C ALA A 95 -35.77 -15.56 2.86
N GLY A 96 -36.36 -16.16 1.82
CA GLY A 96 -36.06 -17.54 1.44
C GLY A 96 -34.59 -17.76 1.08
N GLY A 97 -33.97 -16.81 0.37
CA GLY A 97 -32.54 -16.88 0.05
C GLY A 97 -31.63 -16.85 1.29
N ILE A 98 -32.00 -16.08 2.33
CA ILE A 98 -31.28 -16.07 3.60
C ILE A 98 -31.43 -17.42 4.31
N THR A 99 -32.65 -17.96 4.37
CA THR A 99 -32.92 -19.28 4.93
C THR A 99 -32.07 -20.36 4.26
N ASP A 100 -32.12 -20.45 2.93
CA ASP A 100 -31.35 -21.44 2.16
C ASP A 100 -29.84 -21.33 2.42
N MET A 101 -29.31 -20.11 2.52
CA MET A 101 -27.90 -19.89 2.82
C MET A 101 -27.50 -20.40 4.21
N VAL A 102 -28.34 -20.17 5.23
CA VAL A 102 -28.09 -20.61 6.61
C VAL A 102 -28.19 -22.13 6.72
N GLU A 103 -29.19 -22.75 6.09
CA GLU A 103 -29.30 -24.22 6.04
C GLU A 103 -28.08 -24.86 5.37
N ASP A 104 -27.64 -24.30 4.24
CA ASP A 104 -26.44 -24.77 3.55
C ASP A 104 -25.17 -24.56 4.40
N SER A 105 -25.08 -23.50 5.21
CA SER A 105 -23.98 -23.32 6.16
C SER A 105 -24.00 -24.39 7.24
N LEU A 106 -25.14 -24.66 7.87
CA LEU A 106 -25.31 -25.74 8.85
C LEU A 106 -24.86 -27.09 8.28
N HIS A 107 -25.31 -27.40 7.05
CA HIS A 107 -24.94 -28.63 6.35
C HIS A 107 -23.44 -28.71 6.07
N LYS A 108 -22.83 -27.65 5.50
CA LYS A 108 -21.40 -27.63 5.14
C LYS A 108 -20.48 -27.68 6.36
N LEU A 109 -20.85 -26.97 7.42
CA LEU A 109 -20.11 -26.96 8.69
C LEU A 109 -20.34 -28.24 9.48
N GLY A 110 -21.40 -29.00 9.18
CA GLY A 110 -21.74 -30.25 9.85
C GLY A 110 -22.17 -30.03 11.30
N THR A 111 -23.02 -29.03 11.55
CA THR A 111 -23.52 -28.65 12.88
C THR A 111 -25.00 -28.34 12.83
N ASP A 112 -25.72 -28.60 13.92
CA ASP A 112 -27.16 -28.38 14.01
C ASP A 112 -27.54 -26.93 14.38
N TYR A 113 -26.57 -26.15 14.86
CA TYR A 113 -26.75 -24.74 15.17
C TYR A 113 -25.51 -23.89 14.83
N LEU A 114 -25.74 -22.60 14.59
CA LEU A 114 -24.73 -21.54 14.49
C LEU A 114 -24.80 -20.61 15.71
N ASP A 115 -23.66 -20.14 16.18
CA ASP A 115 -23.64 -19.26 17.36
C ASP A 115 -24.03 -17.82 16.99
N LEU A 116 -23.60 -17.34 15.82
CA LEU A 116 -23.96 -16.01 15.31
C LEU A 116 -24.09 -16.03 13.79
N VAL A 117 -25.16 -15.43 13.27
CA VAL A 117 -25.28 -15.14 11.83
C VAL A 117 -25.43 -13.65 11.61
N LEU A 118 -24.60 -13.12 10.72
CA LEU A 118 -24.61 -11.71 10.32
C LEU A 118 -25.21 -11.54 8.93
N ILE A 119 -25.93 -10.46 8.70
CA ILE A 119 -26.10 -9.95 7.32
C ILE A 119 -24.76 -9.37 6.87
N HIS A 120 -24.16 -9.91 5.81
CA HIS A 120 -22.79 -9.59 5.41
C HIS A 120 -22.59 -8.12 4.96
N TYR A 121 -23.59 -7.55 4.30
CA TYR A 121 -23.55 -6.18 3.79
C TYR A 121 -24.97 -5.60 3.74
N PRO A 122 -25.18 -4.28 3.93
CA PRO A 122 -26.53 -3.68 4.00
C PRO A 122 -27.32 -3.66 2.67
N LYS A 123 -26.79 -4.29 1.62
CA LYS A 123 -27.39 -4.42 0.28
C LYS A 123 -26.70 -5.54 -0.49
N ASN A 124 -27.30 -5.98 -1.60
CA ASN A 124 -26.63 -6.85 -2.56
C ASN A 124 -25.44 -6.15 -3.24
N TRP A 125 -24.42 -6.94 -3.63
CA TRP A 125 -23.27 -6.44 -4.38
C TRP A 125 -23.68 -5.85 -5.73
N GLY A 126 -23.00 -4.78 -6.15
CA GLY A 126 -23.25 -4.10 -7.42
C GLY A 126 -24.54 -3.28 -7.47
N VAL A 127 -25.35 -3.28 -6.42
CA VAL A 127 -26.56 -2.47 -6.31
C VAL A 127 -26.22 -1.08 -5.76
N SER A 128 -26.87 -0.03 -6.30
CA SER A 128 -26.72 1.35 -5.82
C SER A 128 -27.21 1.52 -4.38
N ASP A 129 -26.52 2.32 -3.57
CA ASP A 129 -26.97 2.68 -2.22
C ASP A 129 -28.31 3.40 -2.23
N LYS A 130 -28.63 4.09 -3.33
CA LYS A 130 -29.86 4.87 -3.50
C LYS A 130 -31.07 4.02 -3.92
N ARG A 131 -30.92 2.70 -4.10
CA ARG A 131 -32.05 1.82 -4.48
C ARG A 131 -33.07 1.79 -3.34
N SER A 132 -34.31 2.19 -3.63
CA SER A 132 -35.41 2.22 -2.65
C SER A 132 -35.70 0.84 -2.02
N ALA A 133 -35.56 -0.23 -2.79
CA ALA A 133 -35.76 -1.59 -2.29
C ALA A 133 -34.74 -2.03 -1.24
N ASN A 134 -33.57 -1.38 -1.12
CA ASN A 134 -32.56 -1.77 -0.13
C ASN A 134 -33.10 -1.78 1.31
N ARG A 135 -34.02 -0.86 1.64
CA ARG A 135 -34.69 -0.82 2.96
C ARG A 135 -35.50 -2.10 3.21
N LYS A 136 -36.36 -2.45 2.25
CA LYS A 136 -37.17 -3.68 2.28
C LYS A 136 -36.29 -4.92 2.34
N ASP A 137 -35.28 -5.01 1.48
CA ASP A 137 -34.38 -6.16 1.41
C ASP A 137 -33.63 -6.39 2.73
N ARG A 138 -33.19 -5.32 3.40
CA ARG A 138 -32.58 -5.41 4.76
C ARG A 138 -33.55 -5.94 5.80
N SER A 139 -34.78 -5.42 5.83
CA SER A 139 -35.82 -5.84 6.78
C SER A 139 -36.21 -7.31 6.56
N GLU A 140 -36.45 -7.73 5.32
CA GLU A 140 -36.76 -9.13 5.00
C GLU A 140 -35.60 -10.08 5.35
N ALA A 141 -34.36 -9.67 5.09
CA ALA A 141 -33.20 -10.48 5.45
C ALA A 141 -33.04 -10.62 6.98
N PHE A 142 -33.24 -9.54 7.73
CA PHE A 142 -33.11 -9.57 9.18
C PHE A 142 -34.24 -10.38 9.84
N GLY A 143 -35.48 -10.21 9.36
CA GLY A 143 -36.62 -10.99 9.81
C GLY A 143 -36.46 -12.50 9.56
N ALA A 144 -35.83 -12.89 8.45
CA ALA A 144 -35.49 -14.30 8.20
C ALA A 144 -34.50 -14.86 9.22
N LEU A 145 -33.49 -14.08 9.62
CA LEU A 145 -32.58 -14.48 10.69
C LEU A 145 -33.31 -14.56 12.04
N GLU A 146 -34.16 -13.60 12.41
CA GLU A 146 -34.96 -13.68 13.65
C GLU A 146 -35.87 -14.93 13.69
N ALA A 147 -36.44 -15.32 12.54
CA ALA A 147 -37.23 -16.54 12.43
C ALA A 147 -36.37 -17.80 12.65
N LEU A 148 -35.16 -17.85 12.07
CA LEU A 148 -34.20 -18.94 12.29
C LEU A 148 -33.69 -18.99 13.74
N GLN A 149 -33.59 -17.83 14.40
CA GLN A 149 -33.23 -17.73 15.81
C GLN A 149 -34.33 -18.33 16.68
N SER A 150 -35.57 -17.96 16.40
CA SER A 150 -36.75 -18.52 17.07
C SER A 150 -36.89 -20.03 16.85
N ALA A 151 -36.45 -20.54 15.70
CA ALA A 151 -36.39 -21.96 15.39
C ALA A 151 -35.20 -22.72 16.02
N GLY A 152 -34.31 -22.02 16.75
CA GLY A 152 -33.16 -22.63 17.43
C GLY A 152 -31.98 -22.99 16.52
N LYS A 153 -32.04 -22.65 15.22
CA LYS A 153 -30.95 -22.93 14.25
C LYS A 153 -29.78 -21.97 14.39
N ILE A 154 -30.04 -20.78 14.91
CA ILE A 154 -29.01 -19.77 15.21
C ILE A 154 -29.24 -19.25 16.62
N ARG A 155 -28.18 -18.95 17.37
CA ARG A 155 -28.31 -18.41 18.74
C ARG A 155 -28.44 -16.90 18.77
N SER A 156 -27.66 -16.22 17.94
CA SER A 156 -27.58 -14.76 17.89
C SER A 156 -27.67 -14.22 16.47
N VAL A 157 -28.22 -13.01 16.33
CA VAL A 157 -28.37 -12.30 15.05
C VAL A 157 -27.62 -10.98 15.09
N GLY A 158 -26.82 -10.71 14.07
CA GLY A 158 -26.11 -9.44 13.92
C GLY A 158 -26.05 -8.96 12.48
N VAL A 159 -25.22 -7.94 12.26
CA VAL A 159 -25.00 -7.32 10.96
C VAL A 159 -23.52 -7.07 10.71
N SER A 160 -23.13 -6.85 9.46
CA SER A 160 -21.76 -6.51 9.09
C SER A 160 -21.75 -5.39 8.05
N ASN A 161 -20.85 -4.42 8.23
CA ASN A 161 -20.73 -3.23 7.39
C ASN A 161 -21.97 -2.32 7.41
N PHE A 162 -22.72 -2.30 8.52
CA PHE A 162 -23.90 -1.44 8.68
C PHE A 162 -23.51 -0.10 9.30
N GLU A 163 -24.04 0.99 8.76
CA GLU A 163 -24.03 2.32 9.40
C GLU A 163 -25.15 2.43 10.44
N ALA A 164 -25.04 3.41 11.35
CA ALA A 164 -26.06 3.70 12.35
C ALA A 164 -27.47 3.87 11.74
N SER A 165 -27.58 4.55 10.61
CA SER A 165 -28.85 4.76 9.90
C SER A 165 -29.49 3.47 9.40
N HIS A 166 -28.70 2.45 9.04
CA HIS A 166 -29.24 1.14 8.65
C HIS A 166 -29.77 0.37 9.86
N ILE A 167 -29.11 0.48 11.02
CA ILE A 167 -29.53 -0.18 12.26
C ILE A 167 -30.80 0.50 12.80
N ASP A 168 -30.83 1.83 12.84
CA ASP A 168 -32.03 2.59 13.23
C ASP A 168 -33.22 2.23 12.34
N GLN A 169 -32.99 2.05 11.03
CA GLN A 169 -34.02 1.63 10.11
C GLN A 169 -34.57 0.23 10.44
N LEU A 170 -33.72 -0.76 10.76
CA LEU A 170 -34.19 -2.09 11.17
C LEU A 170 -35.07 -2.02 12.42
N VAL A 171 -34.67 -1.22 13.41
CA VAL A 171 -35.45 -1.02 14.64
C VAL A 171 -36.78 -0.32 14.34
N GLN A 172 -36.78 0.69 13.46
CA GLN A 172 -38.01 1.37 13.01
C GLN A 172 -38.95 0.44 12.25
N ASP A 173 -38.39 -0.53 11.51
CA ASP A 173 -39.15 -1.55 10.78
C ASP A 173 -39.68 -2.65 11.73
N GLY A 174 -39.41 -2.57 13.04
CA GLY A 174 -39.98 -3.44 14.08
C GLY A 174 -39.10 -4.61 14.51
N HIS A 175 -37.85 -4.66 14.04
CA HIS A 175 -36.91 -5.72 14.40
C HIS A 175 -36.20 -5.48 15.73
N SER A 176 -35.67 -6.55 16.31
CA SER A 176 -34.75 -6.48 17.45
C SER A 176 -33.45 -5.78 17.06
N LYS A 177 -32.76 -5.16 18.02
CA LYS A 177 -31.42 -4.63 17.78
C LYS A 177 -30.46 -5.79 17.45
N PRO A 178 -29.62 -5.68 16.40
CA PRO A 178 -28.57 -6.66 16.17
C PRO A 178 -27.63 -6.71 17.37
N VAL A 179 -27.19 -7.90 17.78
CA VAL A 179 -26.33 -8.04 18.96
C VAL A 179 -24.86 -7.73 18.66
N VAL A 180 -24.47 -7.82 17.38
CA VAL A 180 -23.15 -7.49 16.85
C VAL A 180 -23.28 -6.63 15.58
N ASN A 181 -22.40 -5.64 15.42
CA ASN A 181 -22.10 -5.01 14.14
C ASN A 181 -20.60 -5.21 13.81
N GLN A 182 -20.30 -6.07 12.83
CA GLN A 182 -18.93 -6.37 12.43
C GLN A 182 -18.49 -5.49 11.25
N CYS A 183 -17.45 -4.67 11.42
CA CYS A 183 -16.99 -3.72 10.41
C CYS A 183 -15.48 -3.75 10.21
N GLU A 184 -15.02 -3.33 9.04
CA GLU A 184 -13.61 -3.06 8.81
C GLU A 184 -13.16 -1.97 9.78
N PHE A 185 -12.19 -2.31 10.61
CA PHE A 185 -11.73 -1.41 11.65
C PHE A 185 -10.26 -1.68 11.94
N HIS A 186 -9.45 -0.65 11.77
CA HIS A 186 -8.01 -0.68 12.03
C HIS A 186 -7.51 0.76 12.29
N PRO A 187 -6.26 0.98 12.74
CA PRO A 187 -5.78 2.33 13.06
C PRO A 187 -5.89 3.37 11.93
N HIS A 188 -5.93 2.94 10.67
CA HIS A 188 -6.17 3.81 9.52
C HIS A 188 -7.66 3.95 9.13
N LEU A 189 -8.58 3.26 9.81
CA LEU A 189 -10.03 3.31 9.62
C LEU A 189 -10.75 3.08 10.96
N THR A 190 -10.91 4.14 11.76
CA THR A 190 -11.31 4.06 13.17
C THR A 190 -12.77 4.43 13.48
N ARG A 191 -13.57 4.80 12.47
CA ARG A 191 -15.06 4.94 12.53
C ARG A 191 -15.66 5.36 13.89
N PRO A 192 -15.20 6.44 14.54
CA PRO A 192 -15.47 6.70 15.95
C PRO A 192 -16.96 6.86 16.27
N ASP A 193 -17.71 7.53 15.39
CA ASP A 193 -19.15 7.74 15.57
C ASP A 193 -19.93 6.43 15.58
N LEU A 194 -19.54 5.47 14.74
CA LEU A 194 -20.21 4.16 14.65
C LEU A 194 -19.89 3.28 15.87
N VAL A 195 -18.65 3.34 16.37
CA VAL A 195 -18.24 2.64 17.60
C VAL A 195 -19.05 3.15 18.78
N GLU A 196 -19.13 4.47 18.94
CA GLU A 196 -19.87 5.09 20.04
C GLU A 196 -21.37 4.82 19.92
N TYR A 197 -21.93 4.85 18.71
CA TYR A 197 -23.31 4.45 18.46
C TYR A 197 -23.58 3.00 18.92
N CYS A 198 -22.73 2.05 18.54
CA CYS A 198 -22.90 0.64 18.92
C CYS A 198 -22.84 0.49 20.45
N LYS A 199 -21.83 1.09 21.09
CA LYS A 199 -21.66 1.09 22.55
C LYS A 199 -22.88 1.64 23.29
N LYS A 200 -23.39 2.80 22.88
CA LYS A 200 -24.60 3.42 23.48
C LYS A 200 -25.84 2.54 23.36
N ASN A 201 -25.92 1.74 22.31
CA ASN A 201 -27.03 0.83 22.06
C ASN A 201 -26.81 -0.59 22.62
N GLY A 202 -25.67 -0.83 23.30
CA GLY A 202 -25.27 -2.15 23.81
C GLY A 202 -24.91 -3.16 22.72
N ILE A 203 -24.79 -2.73 21.47
CA ILE A 203 -24.39 -3.56 20.33
C ILE A 203 -22.88 -3.75 20.39
N LEU A 204 -22.42 -5.00 20.28
CA LEU A 204 -20.99 -5.27 20.20
C LEU A 204 -20.45 -4.80 18.84
N PHE A 205 -19.57 -3.80 18.86
CA PHE A 205 -18.79 -3.45 17.68
C PHE A 205 -17.63 -4.44 17.54
N GLN A 206 -17.63 -5.25 16.47
CA GLN A 206 -16.61 -6.26 16.22
C GLN A 206 -15.74 -5.83 15.04
N ALA A 207 -14.42 -5.83 15.21
CA ALA A 207 -13.49 -5.50 14.14
C ALA A 207 -13.21 -6.73 13.27
N HIS A 208 -13.40 -6.61 11.96
CA HIS A 208 -12.74 -7.50 11.00
C HIS A 208 -11.58 -6.78 10.32
N THR A 209 -10.64 -7.55 9.79
CA THR A 209 -9.43 -7.01 9.15
C THR A 209 -8.66 -6.00 10.06
N PRO A 210 -8.39 -6.32 11.34
CA PRO A 210 -7.74 -5.38 12.26
C PRO A 210 -6.30 -5.02 11.86
N LEU A 211 -5.70 -5.82 10.97
CA LEU A 211 -4.40 -5.59 10.37
C LEU A 211 -4.47 -5.01 8.94
N ALA A 212 -5.63 -4.49 8.52
CA ALA A 212 -5.83 -3.90 7.19
C ALA A 212 -5.33 -4.82 6.05
N PHE A 213 -5.68 -6.11 6.07
CA PHE A 213 -5.21 -7.14 5.12
C PHE A 213 -3.68 -7.29 5.12
N HIS A 214 -3.05 -7.13 6.28
CA HIS A 214 -1.60 -7.03 6.43
C HIS A 214 -1.01 -5.90 5.58
N SER A 215 -1.75 -4.78 5.43
CA SER A 215 -1.25 -3.66 4.65
C SER A 215 0.09 -3.20 5.21
N ARG A 216 1.06 -3.05 4.31
CA ARG A 216 2.38 -2.51 4.68
C ARG A 216 2.27 -1.08 5.20
N GLY A 217 1.17 -0.36 4.89
CA GLY A 217 0.86 0.94 5.48
C GLY A 217 0.66 0.81 7.00
N LEU A 218 -0.20 -0.10 7.44
CA LEU A 218 -0.49 -0.28 8.86
C LEU A 218 0.64 -1.00 9.61
N VAL A 219 1.17 -2.10 9.04
CA VAL A 219 2.28 -2.87 9.65
C VAL A 219 3.59 -2.08 9.61
N GLY A 220 3.73 -1.19 8.64
CA GLY A 220 4.89 -0.32 8.46
C GLY A 220 4.85 0.96 9.28
N ASP A 221 3.69 1.34 9.80
CA ASP A 221 3.44 2.57 10.56
C ASP A 221 4.40 2.66 11.76
N PRO A 222 5.18 3.75 11.90
CA PRO A 222 6.14 3.92 13.00
C PRO A 222 5.50 3.77 14.38
N THR A 223 4.27 4.26 14.55
CA THR A 223 3.51 4.16 15.81
C THR A 223 3.17 2.70 16.09
N VAL A 224 2.70 1.97 15.08
CA VAL A 224 2.37 0.55 15.24
C VAL A 224 3.66 -0.25 15.52
N LYS A 225 4.78 0.04 14.86
CA LYS A 225 6.09 -0.59 15.12
C LYS A 225 6.66 -0.26 16.51
N GLU A 226 6.53 0.99 16.96
CA GLU A 226 6.93 1.41 18.30
C GLU A 226 6.14 0.63 19.35
N LEU A 227 4.82 0.53 19.16
CA LEU A 227 3.96 -0.27 20.03
C LEU A 227 4.35 -1.74 19.96
N MET A 228 4.56 -2.31 18.76
CA MET A 228 5.04 -3.70 18.62
C MET A 228 6.33 -3.95 19.42
N SER A 229 7.31 -3.05 19.32
CA SER A 229 8.58 -3.14 20.07
C SER A 229 8.38 -3.03 21.58
N LYS A 230 7.62 -2.01 22.02
CA LYS A 230 7.27 -1.76 23.43
C LYS A 230 6.63 -2.98 24.09
N TYR A 231 5.85 -3.73 23.32
CA TYR A 231 5.11 -4.88 23.79
C TYR A 231 5.75 -6.22 23.38
N ASN A 232 6.96 -6.22 22.82
CA ASN A 232 7.74 -7.40 22.43
C ASN A 232 6.98 -8.35 21.48
N ILE A 233 6.44 -7.75 20.43
CA ILE A 233 5.64 -8.39 19.40
C ILE A 233 6.47 -8.42 18.12
N GLY A 234 6.77 -9.62 17.63
CA GLY A 234 7.44 -9.80 16.35
C GLY A 234 6.45 -10.25 15.28
N PHE A 235 6.53 -9.66 14.08
CA PHE A 235 6.10 -10.33 12.87
C PHE A 235 7.28 -11.17 12.38
N GLU A 236 7.34 -12.46 12.73
CA GLU A 236 8.23 -13.37 12.00
C GLU A 236 7.61 -13.63 10.63
N ALA A 237 8.14 -12.97 9.60
CA ALA A 237 7.89 -13.34 8.22
C ALA A 237 8.71 -14.61 7.91
N ARG A 238 8.09 -15.78 7.95
CA ARG A 238 8.63 -17.00 7.33
C ARG A 238 7.87 -17.29 6.03
N PRO A 239 8.53 -17.45 4.87
CA PRO A 239 7.85 -17.57 3.57
C PRO A 239 7.12 -18.89 3.26
N ALA A 240 6.88 -19.80 4.21
CA ALA A 240 6.39 -21.14 3.84
C ALA A 240 5.39 -21.83 4.77
N ILE A 241 4.86 -21.18 5.81
CA ILE A 241 3.86 -21.85 6.69
C ILE A 241 2.75 -20.87 7.07
N LYS A 242 1.51 -21.13 6.59
CA LYS A 242 0.24 -20.53 7.03
C LYS A 242 -0.12 -20.94 8.49
N SER A 243 0.82 -20.87 9.43
CA SER A 243 0.56 -21.05 10.87
C SER A 243 1.54 -20.24 11.71
N PHE A 244 1.02 -19.36 12.56
CA PHE A 244 1.80 -18.69 13.59
C PHE A 244 2.04 -19.62 14.77
N PHE A 245 3.30 -19.81 15.15
CA PHE A 245 3.69 -20.21 16.50
C PHE A 245 4.24 -18.96 17.20
N VAL A 246 3.45 -18.35 18.08
CA VAL A 246 3.92 -17.29 18.99
C VAL A 246 3.59 -17.70 20.41
N ASN A 247 4.61 -17.65 21.28
CA ASN A 247 4.52 -17.96 22.70
C ASN A 247 3.31 -17.26 23.36
N PRO A 248 2.43 -17.98 24.09
CA PRO A 248 1.17 -17.45 24.61
C PRO A 248 1.34 -16.25 25.56
N ARG A 249 2.50 -16.08 26.20
CA ARG A 249 2.80 -14.89 27.03
C ARG A 249 3.09 -13.62 26.22
N LYS A 250 3.62 -13.73 24.98
CA LYS A 250 3.91 -12.58 24.09
C LYS A 250 2.69 -12.12 23.29
N MET A 251 1.74 -13.02 23.03
CA MET A 251 0.50 -12.68 22.32
C MET A 251 -0.48 -11.87 23.18
N MET A 252 -0.50 -12.10 24.51
CA MET A 252 -1.22 -11.24 25.46
C MET A 252 -0.77 -9.76 25.39
N THR A 253 0.43 -9.49 24.89
CA THR A 253 0.96 -8.13 24.72
C THR A 253 0.54 -7.49 23.38
N LEU A 254 0.40 -8.27 22.30
CA LEU A 254 -0.26 -7.89 21.03
C LEU A 254 -1.69 -7.40 21.26
N LEU A 255 -2.40 -8.11 22.13
CA LEU A 255 -3.79 -7.86 22.44
C LEU A 255 -3.98 -6.71 23.44
N ARG A 256 -2.98 -6.44 24.29
CA ARG A 256 -2.93 -5.20 25.07
C ARG A 256 -2.83 -3.96 24.18
N ILE A 257 -2.21 -4.01 23.00
CA ILE A 257 -2.24 -2.88 22.05
C ILE A 257 -3.65 -2.69 21.49
N ALA A 258 -4.31 -3.75 21.03
CA ALA A 258 -5.68 -3.66 20.53
C ALA A 258 -6.66 -3.13 21.61
N ALA A 259 -6.45 -3.50 22.89
CA ALA A 259 -7.22 -3.01 24.03
C ALA A 259 -6.80 -1.62 24.55
N ILE A 260 -5.52 -1.22 24.43
CA ILE A 260 -5.02 0.12 24.82
C ILE A 260 -5.41 1.16 23.77
N PHE A 261 -5.60 0.78 22.51
CA PHE A 261 -6.13 1.68 21.48
C PHE A 261 -7.60 2.05 21.69
N VAL A 262 -8.36 1.26 22.46
CA VAL A 262 -9.72 1.63 22.90
C VAL A 262 -9.71 2.90 23.80
N ALA A 263 -8.55 3.32 24.32
CA ALA A 263 -8.42 4.47 25.22
C ALA A 263 -7.75 5.72 24.63
N CYS A 264 -7.12 5.66 23.45
CA CYS A 264 -6.34 6.78 22.91
C CYS A 264 -6.86 7.28 21.55
N VAL A 265 -8.03 7.91 21.60
CA VAL A 265 -8.53 8.80 20.54
C VAL A 265 -7.71 10.10 20.59
N GLY A 266 -7.08 10.48 19.48
CA GLY A 266 -6.55 11.83 19.29
C GLY A 266 -5.16 11.85 18.67
N CYS A 267 -5.09 11.73 17.34
CA CYS A 267 -4.16 12.44 16.45
C CYS A 267 -4.33 11.89 15.03
N GLY A 268 -4.87 12.70 14.13
CA GLY A 268 -5.19 12.30 12.76
C GLY A 268 -3.97 12.25 11.86
N VAL A 269 -3.85 11.17 11.07
CA VAL A 269 -3.05 11.07 9.84
C VAL A 269 -3.75 10.07 8.90
N GLU A 270 -3.94 10.43 7.62
CA GLU A 270 -4.61 9.63 6.57
C GLU A 270 -3.60 8.91 5.64
N ALA A 271 -3.94 7.71 5.15
CA ALA A 271 -3.26 7.03 4.04
C ALA A 271 -4.23 6.17 3.19
N GLN A 272 -4.04 6.14 1.86
CA GLN A 272 -4.85 5.40 0.87
C GLN A 272 -3.98 4.58 -0.13
N PRO A 273 -4.49 3.49 -0.75
CA PRO A 273 -3.72 2.51 -1.54
C PRO A 273 -3.80 2.71 -3.07
N LEU A 274 -2.82 2.19 -3.85
CA LEU A 274 -2.83 2.16 -5.32
C LEU A 274 -2.11 0.92 -5.91
N PRO A 275 -2.58 0.34 -7.05
CA PRO A 275 -1.86 -0.72 -7.77
C PRO A 275 -1.33 -0.33 -9.17
N ARG A 276 -0.32 -1.12 -9.59
CA ARG A 276 0.28 -1.41 -10.92
C ARG A 276 1.20 -0.38 -11.61
N PHE A 277 2.45 -0.82 -11.78
CA PHE A 277 3.58 -0.28 -12.56
C PHE A 277 3.86 1.21 -12.39
N ASN A 278 4.48 1.54 -11.25
CA ASN A 278 5.34 2.71 -11.14
C ASN A 278 6.34 2.45 -10.01
N VAL A 279 7.38 1.70 -10.35
CA VAL A 279 8.47 1.30 -9.45
C VAL A 279 9.37 2.54 -9.28
N GLY A 280 9.38 3.14 -8.09
CA GLY A 280 10.41 4.13 -7.70
C GLY A 280 10.02 5.62 -7.69
N SER A 281 8.77 6.03 -7.95
CA SER A 281 8.45 7.47 -7.88
C SER A 281 8.56 7.98 -6.44
N TRP A 282 9.40 8.98 -6.20
CA TRP A 282 9.44 9.66 -4.91
C TRP A 282 8.23 10.59 -4.87
N TRP A 283 7.39 10.57 -3.83
CA TRP A 283 6.28 11.52 -3.72
C TRP A 283 6.17 12.15 -2.34
N GLU A 284 5.50 13.30 -2.26
CA GLU A 284 5.20 14.04 -1.03
C GLU A 284 3.79 14.62 -1.12
N TYR A 285 3.09 14.69 0.02
CA TYR A 285 1.84 15.42 0.11
C TYR A 285 2.14 16.87 0.42
N LEU A 286 1.88 17.76 -0.53
CA LEU A 286 1.99 19.19 -0.31
C LEU A 286 0.61 19.75 0.03
N PRO A 287 0.36 20.17 1.29
CA PRO A 287 -0.86 20.84 1.67
C PRO A 287 -0.93 22.24 1.05
N PHE A 288 -2.12 22.62 0.61
CA PHE A 288 -2.46 23.97 0.13
C PHE A 288 -3.54 24.53 1.06
N SER A 289 -3.83 25.84 0.94
CA SER A 289 -4.66 26.60 1.90
C SER A 289 -6.02 26.01 2.28
N TYR A 290 -6.57 25.09 1.48
CA TYR A 290 -7.95 24.60 1.61
C TYR A 290 -8.14 23.08 1.68
N ASP A 291 -7.07 22.25 1.59
CA ASP A 291 -7.23 20.78 1.57
C ASP A 291 -6.03 20.02 2.19
N ARG A 292 -6.24 18.74 2.54
CA ARG A 292 -5.31 17.82 3.23
C ARG A 292 -4.04 17.45 2.43
N GLY A 293 -3.89 17.97 1.21
CA GLY A 293 -2.66 17.97 0.40
C GLY A 293 -2.70 17.15 -0.88
N TYR A 294 -1.94 17.59 -1.89
CA TYR A 294 -1.81 16.91 -3.18
C TYR A 294 -0.60 16.00 -3.18
N LYS A 295 -0.75 14.78 -3.69
CA LYS A 295 0.36 13.86 -3.92
C LYS A 295 1.18 14.35 -5.11
N LEU A 296 2.33 14.97 -4.86
CA LEU A 296 3.27 15.45 -5.89
C LEU A 296 4.49 14.54 -5.95
N GLN A 297 5.05 14.32 -7.13
CA GLN A 297 6.29 13.55 -7.29
C GLN A 297 7.49 14.46 -7.03
N LEU A 298 8.41 14.03 -6.16
CA LEU A 298 9.70 14.66 -5.98
C LEU A 298 10.61 14.23 -7.13
N ASP A 299 11.21 15.18 -7.85
CA ASP A 299 12.05 14.88 -9.01
C ASP A 299 13.40 15.60 -8.87
N ILE A 300 14.47 14.83 -8.69
CA ILE A 300 15.83 15.34 -8.51
C ILE A 300 16.49 15.80 -9.82
N THR A 301 15.80 15.64 -10.95
CA THR A 301 16.22 16.10 -12.28
C THR A 301 15.52 17.39 -12.71
N LYS A 302 14.50 17.84 -11.97
CA LYS A 302 13.70 19.02 -12.30
C LYS A 302 13.96 20.16 -11.33
N THR A 303 14.03 21.38 -11.85
CA THR A 303 14.22 22.60 -11.05
C THR A 303 12.90 23.28 -10.70
N SER A 304 11.83 23.04 -11.46
CA SER A 304 10.53 23.70 -11.28
C SER A 304 9.55 22.80 -10.50
N THR A 305 8.76 23.39 -9.59
CA THR A 305 7.55 22.76 -9.06
C THR A 305 6.32 23.17 -9.85
N TYR A 306 5.44 22.22 -10.15
CA TYR A 306 4.11 22.51 -10.66
C TYR A 306 3.05 21.52 -10.16
N VAL A 307 1.80 21.94 -10.26
CA VAL A 307 0.60 21.13 -9.98
C VAL A 307 -0.27 21.03 -11.23
N ILE A 308 -1.04 19.94 -11.33
CA ILE A 308 -2.00 19.71 -12.41
C ILE A 308 -3.35 20.25 -11.97
N GLU A 309 -3.88 21.20 -12.74
CA GLU A 309 -5.21 21.76 -12.53
C GLU A 309 -6.31 20.70 -12.78
N ASP A 310 -7.38 20.74 -12.01
CA ASP A 310 -8.52 19.83 -12.13
C ASP A 310 -9.12 19.80 -13.55
N LYS A 311 -9.18 20.98 -14.16
CA LYS A 311 -9.64 21.26 -15.53
C LYS A 311 -8.57 21.10 -16.61
N CYS A 312 -7.38 20.57 -16.28
CA CYS A 312 -6.31 20.36 -17.25
C CYS A 312 -6.79 19.53 -18.46
N ALA A 313 -6.63 20.09 -19.66
CA ALA A 313 -7.01 19.45 -20.92
C ALA A 313 -6.17 18.18 -21.16
N ASN A 314 -6.79 17.18 -21.80
CA ASN A 314 -6.18 15.90 -22.20
C ASN A 314 -5.77 14.92 -21.09
N ILE A 315 -6.10 15.21 -19.81
CA ILE A 315 -5.97 14.25 -18.69
C ILE A 315 -7.36 13.96 -18.13
N LYS A 316 -7.91 12.76 -18.41
CA LYS A 316 -9.19 12.33 -17.82
C LYS A 316 -9.09 12.37 -16.28
N PRO A 317 -10.04 13.01 -15.57
CA PRO A 317 -10.04 13.01 -14.11
C PRO A 317 -10.19 11.56 -13.62
N ARG A 318 -9.17 11.04 -12.93
CA ARG A 318 -9.26 9.76 -12.21
C ARG A 318 -9.68 10.07 -10.77
N PRO A 319 -10.72 9.42 -10.22
CA PRO A 319 -11.21 9.67 -8.86
C PRO A 319 -10.17 9.48 -7.75
N ALA A 320 -9.11 8.72 -8.00
CA ALA A 320 -8.09 8.36 -7.01
C ALA A 320 -6.98 9.41 -6.80
N TYR A 321 -6.98 10.53 -7.55
CA TYR A 321 -5.92 11.54 -7.45
C TYR A 321 -6.51 12.94 -7.33
N LEU A 322 -6.19 13.62 -6.23
CA LEU A 322 -6.53 15.02 -6.03
C LEU A 322 -5.74 15.85 -7.07
N LYS A 323 -6.46 16.67 -7.84
CA LYS A 323 -5.90 17.69 -8.74
C LYS A 323 -6.12 19.07 -8.12
N PHE A 324 -5.24 20.02 -8.42
CA PHE A 324 -5.32 21.37 -7.87
C PHE A 324 -6.58 22.09 -8.40
N VAL A 325 -7.36 22.69 -7.50
CA VAL A 325 -8.61 23.40 -7.79
C VAL A 325 -8.45 24.86 -7.33
N PRO A 326 -7.92 25.75 -8.19
CA PRO A 326 -7.63 27.14 -7.82
C PRO A 326 -8.78 27.85 -7.09
N GLU A 327 -10.02 27.59 -7.51
CA GLU A 327 -11.22 28.27 -7.00
C GLU A 327 -11.57 27.90 -5.55
N LYS A 328 -11.02 26.82 -5.01
CA LYS A 328 -11.22 26.45 -3.60
C LYS A 328 -10.22 27.12 -2.65
N SER A 329 -9.13 27.68 -3.17
CA SER A 329 -8.11 28.35 -2.37
C SER A 329 -8.49 29.79 -2.09
N THR A 330 -8.49 30.17 -0.82
CA THR A 330 -8.75 31.55 -0.39
C THR A 330 -7.52 32.46 -0.54
N THR A 331 -6.33 31.88 -0.75
CA THR A 331 -5.06 32.59 -0.87
C THR A 331 -4.42 32.49 -2.24
N PHE A 332 -5.02 31.73 -3.16
CA PHE A 332 -4.48 31.54 -4.49
C PHE A 332 -4.55 32.84 -5.31
N LYS A 333 -3.43 33.17 -5.94
CA LYS A 333 -3.31 34.26 -6.89
C LYS A 333 -2.70 33.75 -8.18
N ARG A 334 -3.45 33.82 -9.27
CA ARG A 334 -2.90 33.63 -10.63
C ARG A 334 -1.99 34.81 -10.98
N LEU A 335 -0.79 34.52 -11.47
CA LEU A 335 0.12 35.52 -12.01
C LEU A 335 0.02 35.57 -13.54
N ASP A 336 0.31 36.75 -14.11
CA ASP A 336 0.32 36.95 -15.56
C ASP A 336 1.64 36.50 -16.19
N ARG A 337 1.93 35.21 -16.05
CA ARG A 337 3.14 34.55 -16.55
C ARG A 337 2.81 33.16 -17.04
N SER A 338 3.33 32.78 -18.20
CA SER A 338 3.24 31.41 -18.71
C SER A 338 4.17 30.48 -17.93
N PHE A 339 3.79 29.21 -17.90
CA PHE A 339 4.62 28.12 -17.40
C PHE A 339 4.70 27.04 -18.47
N GLU A 340 5.92 26.57 -18.76
CA GLU A 340 6.18 25.45 -19.64
C GLU A 340 7.33 24.64 -19.08
N GLU A 341 7.20 23.32 -19.07
CA GLU A 341 8.21 22.38 -18.60
C GLU A 341 8.24 21.16 -19.53
N THR A 342 9.44 20.74 -19.93
CA THR A 342 9.61 19.57 -20.81
C THR A 342 10.05 18.34 -19.99
N TYR A 343 9.37 17.24 -20.23
CA TYR A 343 9.62 15.90 -19.72
C TYR A 343 10.38 15.09 -20.76
N GLU A 344 11.53 14.57 -20.38
CA GLU A 344 12.25 13.53 -21.12
C GLU A 344 12.14 12.28 -20.25
N THR A 345 11.27 11.34 -20.62
CA THR A 345 10.99 10.13 -19.80
C THR A 345 12.11 9.09 -19.91
N ASP A 346 12.80 9.13 -21.03
CA ASP A 346 14.15 8.64 -21.23
C ASP A 346 14.89 9.83 -21.82
N LEU A 347 16.14 10.06 -21.42
CA LEU A 347 16.98 11.13 -21.94
C LEU A 347 17.28 10.91 -23.43
N ASN A 348 16.25 10.92 -24.31
CA ASN A 348 16.27 11.25 -25.74
C ASN A 348 15.15 10.65 -26.63
N GLU A 349 14.12 9.97 -26.13
CA GLU A 349 13.10 9.41 -27.06
C GLU A 349 11.69 10.02 -26.96
N PHE A 350 11.29 10.59 -25.81
CA PHE A 350 9.93 11.10 -25.65
C PHE A 350 9.90 12.45 -24.92
N ARG A 351 9.58 13.52 -25.66
CA ARG A 351 9.32 14.84 -25.09
C ARG A 351 7.83 15.02 -24.80
N SER A 352 7.45 14.91 -23.54
CA SER A 352 6.14 15.40 -23.08
C SER A 352 6.29 16.85 -22.64
N VAL A 353 5.35 17.72 -22.99
CA VAL A 353 5.40 19.14 -22.60
C VAL A 353 4.22 19.44 -21.68
N VAL A 354 4.52 19.99 -20.52
CA VAL A 354 3.54 20.48 -19.55
C VAL A 354 3.44 21.99 -19.71
N GLN A 355 2.26 22.50 -20.05
CA GLN A 355 2.02 23.91 -20.31
C GLN A 355 0.91 24.46 -19.40
N GLY A 356 1.04 25.72 -19.01
CA GLY A 356 0.08 26.39 -18.16
C GLY A 356 0.50 27.81 -17.82
N TYR A 357 0.30 28.18 -16.56
CA TYR A 357 0.59 29.52 -16.06
C TYR A 357 1.22 29.45 -14.67
N VAL A 358 1.79 30.55 -14.19
CA VAL A 358 2.33 30.63 -12.83
C VAL A 358 1.22 31.05 -11.86
N GLY A 359 1.06 30.31 -10.79
CA GLY A 359 0.22 30.68 -9.65
C GLY A 359 1.04 30.93 -8.40
N GLN A 360 0.45 31.58 -7.41
CA GLN A 360 0.98 31.73 -6.06
C GLN A 360 -0.05 31.25 -5.05
N ASP A 361 0.39 30.48 -4.05
CA ASP A 361 -0.47 30.05 -2.96
C ASP A 361 0.34 29.78 -1.68
N ALA A 362 -0.35 29.77 -0.54
CA ALA A 362 0.18 29.25 0.70
C ALA A 362 0.33 27.73 0.60
N THR A 363 1.57 27.23 0.72
CA THR A 363 1.93 25.81 0.54
C THR A 363 2.69 25.27 1.73
N GLY A 364 2.68 23.95 1.94
CA GLY A 364 3.43 23.29 3.00
C GLY A 364 2.84 23.49 4.40
N SER A 365 3.42 22.82 5.40
CA SER A 365 2.98 22.94 6.79
C SER A 365 3.21 24.33 7.39
N ASP A 366 4.16 25.09 6.83
CA ASP A 366 4.48 26.46 7.24
C ASP A 366 3.57 27.52 6.60
N LYS A 367 2.70 27.12 5.66
CA LYS A 367 1.75 27.98 4.94
C LYS A 367 2.39 29.22 4.30
N LYS A 368 3.69 29.18 3.95
CA LYS A 368 4.33 30.30 3.25
C LYS A 368 3.80 30.39 1.81
N VAL A 369 3.65 31.62 1.33
CA VAL A 369 3.24 31.89 -0.05
C VAL A 369 4.40 31.60 -1.00
N ARG A 370 4.16 30.76 -1.99
CA ARG A 370 5.18 30.34 -2.97
C ARG A 370 4.59 30.33 -4.37
N SER A 371 5.39 30.64 -5.38
CA SER A 371 4.97 30.56 -6.78
C SER A 371 5.23 29.16 -7.33
N PHE A 372 4.37 28.63 -8.19
CA PHE A 372 4.55 27.33 -8.83
C PHE A 372 3.81 27.29 -10.17
N GLY A 373 4.18 26.37 -11.05
CA GLY A 373 3.45 26.14 -12.29
C GLY A 373 2.07 25.54 -12.02
N VAL A 374 1.05 26.00 -12.72
CA VAL A 374 -0.29 25.41 -12.74
C VAL A 374 -0.54 24.90 -14.16
N ALA A 375 -0.43 23.60 -14.33
CA ALA A 375 -0.53 22.94 -15.62
C ALA A 375 -1.99 22.88 -16.10
N LYS A 376 -2.24 23.46 -17.28
CA LYS A 376 -3.54 23.41 -17.99
C LYS A 376 -3.55 22.43 -19.14
N ARG A 377 -2.39 22.02 -19.63
CA ARG A 377 -2.24 21.07 -20.72
C ARG A 377 -1.01 20.22 -20.51
N VAL A 378 -1.14 18.92 -20.75
CA VAL A 378 -0.01 18.01 -20.87
C VAL A 378 -0.11 17.41 -22.28
N SER A 379 0.88 17.69 -23.12
CA SER A 379 0.93 17.13 -24.48
C SER A 379 1.30 15.65 -24.43
N LYS A 380 0.77 14.89 -25.38
CA LYS A 380 1.03 13.46 -25.56
C LYS A 380 1.78 13.31 -26.87
N GLN A 381 3.01 12.81 -26.85
CA GLN A 381 3.63 12.25 -28.05
C GLN A 381 3.86 10.75 -27.86
N ARG A 382 3.69 10.03 -28.97
CA ARG A 382 3.37 8.60 -29.05
C ARG A 382 4.43 7.72 -28.38
N ASP A 383 4.14 7.26 -27.18
CA ASP A 383 4.45 5.89 -26.78
C ASP A 383 3.11 5.10 -26.75
N PRO A 384 2.93 4.08 -27.61
CA PRO A 384 1.76 3.21 -27.57
C PRO A 384 1.71 2.31 -26.33
N THR A 385 2.80 2.18 -25.56
CA THR A 385 2.90 1.37 -24.33
C THR A 385 2.77 2.21 -23.05
N MET A 386 3.30 3.43 -22.99
CA MET A 386 2.96 4.42 -21.97
C MET A 386 1.68 5.18 -22.31
N THR A 387 0.55 4.55 -22.00
CA THR A 387 -0.70 5.31 -21.88
C THR A 387 -0.52 6.43 -20.82
N ASN A 388 -0.70 7.70 -21.22
CA ASN A 388 -0.93 8.89 -20.35
C ASN A 388 -2.06 8.73 -19.29
N ASN A 389 -2.56 7.51 -19.12
CA ASN A 389 -3.41 7.08 -18.04
C ASN A 389 -2.62 6.88 -16.72
N ASN A 390 -1.28 6.89 -16.72
CA ASN A 390 -0.45 6.51 -15.56
C ASN A 390 0.24 7.66 -14.79
N LEU A 391 -0.14 8.93 -14.97
CA LEU A 391 0.23 9.97 -14.00
C LEU A 391 -0.52 9.69 -12.68
N LEU A 392 0.13 8.95 -11.77
CA LEU A 392 -0.39 8.58 -10.44
C LEU A 392 -0.17 9.69 -9.39
N VAL A 393 0.11 10.93 -9.84
CA VAL A 393 0.44 12.09 -9.02
C VAL A 393 -0.20 13.35 -9.59
N GLY A 394 -0.51 14.31 -8.71
CA GLY A 394 -1.12 15.60 -9.04
C GLY A 394 -0.14 16.67 -9.51
N GLY A 395 1.14 16.35 -9.74
CA GLY A 395 2.18 17.28 -10.17
C GLY A 395 3.58 16.86 -9.71
N VAL A 396 4.55 17.77 -9.80
CA VAL A 396 5.97 17.54 -9.48
C VAL A 396 6.55 18.64 -8.61
N VAL A 397 7.42 18.27 -7.67
CA VAL A 397 8.31 19.14 -6.91
C VAL A 397 9.72 18.96 -7.43
N GLY A 398 10.28 20.01 -8.03
CA GLY A 398 11.67 19.99 -8.48
C GLY A 398 12.66 20.05 -7.32
N LEU A 399 13.64 19.14 -7.32
CA LEU A 399 14.74 19.04 -6.35
C LEU A 399 16.12 19.12 -7.01
N ALA A 400 16.18 19.35 -8.32
CA ALA A 400 17.44 19.68 -8.99
C ALA A 400 17.93 21.05 -8.52
N ARG A 401 19.25 21.21 -8.50
CA ARG A 401 19.91 22.43 -8.05
C ARG A 401 19.43 23.63 -8.86
N ASN A 402 19.07 24.69 -8.17
CA ASN A 402 18.75 25.93 -8.84
C ASN A 402 20.05 26.66 -9.24
N THR A 403 20.50 26.45 -10.47
CA THR A 403 21.66 27.17 -11.04
C THR A 403 21.28 28.54 -11.62
N GLN A 404 19.98 28.88 -11.66
CA GLN A 404 19.49 30.15 -12.17
C GLN A 404 19.04 31.07 -11.01
N ALA A 405 19.73 32.21 -10.86
CA ALA A 405 19.43 33.20 -9.82
C ALA A 405 17.98 33.75 -9.86
N ASN A 406 17.27 33.61 -10.98
CA ASN A 406 15.98 34.23 -11.24
C ASN A 406 14.82 33.25 -11.51
N ASN A 407 14.97 31.95 -11.21
CA ASN A 407 13.81 31.05 -11.31
C ASN A 407 12.86 31.31 -10.10
N PRO A 408 11.69 31.94 -10.31
CA PRO A 408 10.83 32.42 -9.22
C PRO A 408 9.78 31.37 -8.81
N LEU A 409 9.87 30.17 -9.39
CA LEU A 409 9.04 29.03 -9.03
C LEU A 409 9.66 28.31 -7.83
N TYR A 410 8.80 27.74 -7.00
CA TYR A 410 9.15 26.93 -5.87
C TYR A 410 10.07 25.80 -6.32
N ASN A 411 11.27 25.78 -5.79
CA ASN A 411 12.26 24.73 -5.98
C ASN A 411 12.63 24.21 -4.60
N GLY A 412 12.55 22.90 -4.40
CA GLY A 412 12.90 22.28 -3.14
C GLY A 412 14.38 22.47 -2.77
N ASP A 413 15.30 22.55 -3.73
CA ASP A 413 16.73 22.85 -3.48
C ASP A 413 16.91 24.12 -2.63
N ILE A 414 16.22 25.21 -3.00
CA ILE A 414 16.28 26.49 -2.27
C ILE A 414 15.74 26.32 -0.84
N VAL A 415 14.67 25.55 -0.69
CA VAL A 415 14.02 25.31 0.61
C VAL A 415 14.91 24.47 1.51
N PHE A 416 15.42 23.34 1.00
CA PHE A 416 16.29 22.44 1.74
C PHE A 416 17.62 23.13 2.09
N LYS A 417 18.17 23.99 1.21
CA LYS A 417 19.31 24.87 1.52
C LYS A 417 19.02 25.82 2.67
N ASN A 418 17.95 26.60 2.57
CA ASN A 418 17.60 27.60 3.58
C ASN A 418 17.30 26.98 4.95
N GLU A 419 16.70 25.79 4.96
CA GLU A 419 16.36 25.07 6.18
C GLU A 419 17.49 24.16 6.68
N LYS A 420 18.65 24.17 6.00
CA LYS A 420 19.83 23.33 6.29
C LYS A 420 19.52 21.85 6.41
N LYS A 421 18.73 21.34 5.46
CA LYS A 421 18.20 19.99 5.47
C LYS A 421 18.93 19.07 4.50
N ILE A 422 19.08 17.82 4.92
CA ILE A 422 19.55 16.71 4.09
C ILE A 422 18.35 15.81 3.81
N LEU A 423 18.16 15.42 2.55
CA LEU A 423 17.12 14.47 2.14
C LEU A 423 17.75 13.11 1.95
N CYS A 424 17.39 12.13 2.78
CA CYS A 424 17.77 10.75 2.57
C CYS A 424 16.59 9.94 2.06
N ASN A 425 16.80 9.15 1.01
CA ASN A 425 15.80 8.26 0.44
C ASN A 425 16.46 6.93 0.06
N MET A 426 15.88 5.84 0.54
CA MET A 426 16.29 4.49 0.19
C MET A 426 15.04 3.71 -0.17
N ALA A 427 15.02 3.09 -1.33
CA ALA A 427 13.99 2.12 -1.66
C ALA A 427 14.53 0.72 -1.36
N ARG A 428 13.64 -0.22 -1.04
CA ARG A 428 13.92 -1.65 -1.12
C ARG A 428 12.78 -2.33 -1.82
N CYS A 429 13.05 -2.78 -3.04
CA CYS A 429 12.10 -3.48 -3.88
C CYS A 429 12.13 -4.98 -3.59
N TYR A 430 10.96 -5.55 -3.35
CA TYR A 430 10.77 -6.99 -3.20
C TYR A 430 9.97 -7.46 -4.39
N ASN A 431 10.61 -8.24 -5.25
CA ASN A 431 9.94 -8.88 -6.36
C ASN A 431 9.11 -10.05 -5.81
N GLN A 432 7.83 -10.10 -6.18
CA GLN A 432 6.93 -11.19 -5.86
C GLN A 432 6.82 -12.13 -7.07
N PRO A 433 6.53 -13.44 -6.86
CA PRO A 433 6.29 -14.40 -7.94
C PRO A 433 5.16 -13.99 -8.91
N SER A 434 4.32 -13.03 -8.53
CA SER A 434 3.20 -12.53 -9.32
C SER A 434 3.53 -11.34 -10.24
N ASN A 435 4.82 -11.12 -10.56
CA ASN A 435 5.30 -9.99 -11.37
C ASN A 435 4.95 -8.60 -10.77
N VAL A 436 4.86 -8.52 -9.45
CA VAL A 436 4.66 -7.26 -8.71
C VAL A 436 5.88 -6.98 -7.84
N SER A 437 6.70 -6.03 -8.27
CA SER A 437 7.76 -5.43 -7.45
C SER A 437 7.14 -4.49 -6.42
N ILE A 438 7.29 -4.79 -5.12
CA ILE A 438 6.84 -3.90 -4.04
C ILE A 438 8.04 -3.20 -3.44
N CYS A 439 8.19 -1.91 -3.72
CA CYS A 439 9.25 -1.07 -3.16
C CYS A 439 8.80 -0.38 -1.88
N VAL A 440 9.58 -0.57 -0.82
CA VAL A 440 9.43 0.14 0.45
C VAL A 440 10.40 1.31 0.45
N HIS A 441 9.88 2.53 0.46
CA HIS A 441 10.71 3.74 0.55
C HIS A 441 10.88 4.16 2.01
N TYR A 442 12.12 4.30 2.43
CA TYR A 442 12.53 4.89 3.69
C TYR A 442 13.06 6.27 3.41
N ARG A 443 12.34 7.30 3.88
CA ARG A 443 12.76 8.69 3.74
C ARG A 443 13.03 9.29 5.10
N SER A 444 14.04 10.15 5.14
CA SER A 444 14.35 10.96 6.30
C SER A 444 14.78 12.36 5.89
N PHE A 445 14.51 13.31 6.77
CA PHE A 445 14.93 14.71 6.64
C PHE A 445 15.92 15.05 7.77
N ASN A 446 16.77 16.04 7.52
CA ASN A 446 17.74 16.61 8.48
C ASN A 446 18.88 15.66 8.84
N GLY A 447 19.31 14.82 7.90
CA GLY A 447 20.56 14.05 8.02
C GLY A 447 20.47 12.81 8.92
N LYS A 448 19.31 12.53 9.51
CA LYS A 448 19.06 11.22 10.10
C LYS A 448 19.06 10.19 8.98
N LEU A 449 19.87 9.14 9.10
CA LEU A 449 19.83 8.04 8.15
C LEU A 449 18.48 7.31 8.23
N PRO A 450 17.95 6.79 7.10
CA PRO A 450 16.87 5.82 7.11
C PRO A 450 17.15 4.67 8.09
N ALA A 451 16.10 4.19 8.76
CA ALA A 451 16.25 3.05 9.66
C ALA A 451 16.81 1.83 8.91
N ARG A 452 17.76 1.11 9.53
CA ARG A 452 18.46 -0.02 8.90
C ARG A 452 19.20 0.35 7.62
N SER A 453 19.85 1.51 7.63
CA SER A 453 20.76 1.90 6.57
C SER A 453 22.13 2.29 7.13
N LYS A 454 23.15 2.13 6.31
CA LYS A 454 24.52 2.58 6.58
C LYS A 454 25.06 3.28 5.34
N VAL A 455 25.88 4.31 5.56
CA VAL A 455 26.59 4.99 4.48
C VAL A 455 27.70 4.08 3.95
N ILE A 456 27.67 3.80 2.65
CA ILE A 456 28.73 3.10 1.92
C ILE A 456 29.83 4.11 1.57
N SER A 457 29.44 5.21 0.91
CA SER A 457 30.35 6.22 0.37
C SER A 457 29.73 7.61 0.41
N THR A 458 30.56 8.64 0.41
CA THR A 458 30.14 10.04 0.23
C THR A 458 31.06 10.74 -0.75
N VAL A 459 30.46 11.41 -1.73
CA VAL A 459 31.18 12.17 -2.76
C VAL A 459 30.63 13.60 -2.87
N GLU A 460 31.46 14.47 -3.44
CA GLU A 460 31.02 15.81 -3.82
C GLU A 460 30.30 15.77 -5.16
N ALA A 461 29.19 16.50 -5.25
CA ALA A 461 28.45 16.63 -6.49
C ALA A 461 28.87 17.90 -7.24
N LYS A 462 29.15 17.76 -8.55
CA LYS A 462 29.74 18.78 -9.42
C LYS A 462 28.85 20.04 -9.50
N PRO A 463 29.32 21.22 -9.03
CA PRO A 463 28.45 22.37 -8.76
C PRO A 463 27.98 23.12 -10.01
N GLN A 464 28.58 22.90 -11.19
CA GLN A 464 28.27 23.66 -12.40
C GLN A 464 27.02 23.19 -13.15
N THR A 465 26.28 22.21 -12.62
CA THR A 465 25.09 21.65 -13.26
C THR A 465 23.90 21.63 -12.30
N PRO A 466 22.66 21.84 -12.80
CA PRO A 466 21.45 21.66 -12.00
C PRO A 466 21.29 20.21 -11.53
N LEU A 467 21.89 19.24 -12.22
CA LEU A 467 21.76 17.83 -11.90
C LEU A 467 22.66 17.41 -10.74
N TRP A 468 22.23 16.39 -10.00
CA TRP A 468 23.06 15.71 -9.00
C TRP A 468 24.10 14.82 -9.70
N LYS A 469 25.11 15.49 -10.28
CA LYS A 469 26.22 14.91 -11.03
C LYS A 469 27.41 14.67 -10.12
N PHE A 470 28.07 13.52 -10.25
CA PHE A 470 29.24 13.16 -9.46
C PHE A 470 30.20 12.29 -10.29
N GLU A 471 31.39 12.04 -9.76
CA GLU A 471 32.40 11.20 -10.38
C GLU A 471 32.34 9.77 -9.86
N VAL A 472 32.51 8.81 -10.75
CA VAL A 472 32.67 7.39 -10.49
C VAL A 472 34.10 7.03 -10.84
N ASP A 473 34.82 6.41 -9.92
CA ASP A 473 36.26 6.13 -10.06
C ASP A 473 36.53 5.02 -11.08
N SER A 474 35.70 3.98 -11.06
CA SER A 474 35.78 2.83 -11.94
C SER A 474 34.47 2.05 -11.97
N PHE A 475 34.27 1.21 -12.99
CA PHE A 475 33.12 0.33 -13.11
C PHE A 475 33.55 -1.06 -13.57
N SER A 476 32.91 -2.11 -13.07
CA SER A 476 33.08 -3.47 -13.58
C SER A 476 31.77 -4.24 -13.66
N PHE A 477 31.69 -5.10 -14.67
CA PHE A 477 30.58 -6.02 -14.90
C PHE A 477 31.10 -7.26 -15.63
N ALA A 478 30.99 -8.44 -15.01
CA ALA A 478 31.60 -9.67 -15.52
C ALA A 478 33.08 -9.44 -15.90
N GLU A 479 33.46 -9.62 -17.17
CA GLU A 479 34.82 -9.37 -17.66
C GLU A 479 35.06 -7.90 -18.09
N THR A 480 34.01 -7.11 -18.27
CA THR A 480 34.10 -5.70 -18.67
C THR A 480 34.55 -4.85 -17.49
N THR A 481 35.65 -4.11 -17.65
CA THR A 481 36.17 -3.20 -16.62
C THR A 481 36.56 -1.85 -17.22
N ILE A 482 36.14 -0.77 -16.56
CA ILE A 482 36.47 0.62 -16.88
C ILE A 482 37.24 1.19 -15.69
N ASN A 483 38.54 1.42 -15.86
CA ASN A 483 39.44 1.88 -14.80
C ASN A 483 39.79 3.38 -14.88
N ILE A 484 39.07 4.13 -15.72
CA ILE A 484 39.21 5.58 -15.84
C ILE A 484 37.99 6.26 -15.18
N PRO A 485 38.19 7.33 -14.41
CA PRO A 485 37.07 8.05 -13.81
C PRO A 485 36.13 8.64 -14.87
N PHE A 486 34.83 8.59 -14.60
CA PHE A 486 33.80 9.14 -15.47
C PHE A 486 32.66 9.76 -14.65
N ASN A 487 31.75 10.45 -15.32
CA ASN A 487 30.66 11.12 -14.64
C ASN A 487 29.37 10.30 -14.66
N ALA A 488 28.61 10.40 -13.57
CA ALA A 488 27.24 9.90 -13.48
C ALA A 488 26.29 10.97 -12.94
N ILE A 489 25.01 10.89 -13.33
CA ILE A 489 23.91 11.70 -12.81
C ILE A 489 22.84 10.80 -12.17
N LEU A 490 22.23 11.27 -11.08
CA LEU A 490 21.11 10.58 -10.45
C LEU A 490 19.77 11.01 -11.08
N ALA A 491 18.91 10.05 -11.41
CA ALA A 491 17.61 10.33 -12.05
C ALA A 491 16.49 9.46 -11.48
N ASN A 492 15.84 9.91 -10.40
CA ASN A 492 14.81 9.12 -9.71
C ASN A 492 13.47 8.96 -10.46
N THR A 493 13.37 9.51 -11.67
CA THR A 493 12.21 9.39 -12.55
C THR A 493 12.52 8.62 -13.84
N ASN A 494 13.80 8.31 -14.10
CA ASN A 494 14.20 7.41 -15.18
C ASN A 494 14.19 5.95 -14.66
N PRO A 495 13.48 5.01 -15.30
CA PRO A 495 13.36 3.64 -14.79
C PRO A 495 14.63 2.78 -14.98
N ASN A 496 15.59 3.24 -15.79
CA ASN A 496 16.71 2.48 -16.30
C ASN A 496 18.07 3.01 -15.80
N ILE A 497 19.09 2.16 -15.84
CA ILE A 497 20.49 2.60 -15.88
C ILE A 497 20.85 2.87 -17.35
N VAL A 498 21.35 4.06 -17.67
CA VAL A 498 21.72 4.43 -19.04
C VAL A 498 23.24 4.57 -19.15
N LEU A 499 23.82 3.84 -20.09
CA LEU A 499 25.27 3.64 -20.23
C LEU A 499 25.75 3.97 -21.65
N PRO A 500 27.00 4.41 -21.86
CA PRO A 500 27.58 4.55 -23.19
C PRO A 500 27.41 3.29 -24.04
N SER A 501 27.05 3.45 -25.32
CA SER A 501 26.71 2.34 -26.21
C SER A 501 27.75 1.23 -26.29
N ALA A 502 29.05 1.57 -26.18
CA ALA A 502 30.12 0.57 -26.14
C ALA A 502 29.99 -0.36 -24.93
N VAL A 503 29.87 0.20 -23.72
CA VAL A 503 29.72 -0.55 -22.47
C VAL A 503 28.41 -1.33 -22.44
N PHE A 504 27.34 -0.71 -22.92
CA PHE A 504 26.05 -1.38 -23.04
C PHE A 504 26.13 -2.61 -23.95
N SER A 505 26.84 -2.52 -25.08
CA SER A 505 27.02 -3.63 -26.02
C SER A 505 27.77 -4.80 -25.37
N ASP A 506 28.80 -4.52 -24.57
CA ASP A 506 29.52 -5.55 -23.83
C ASP A 506 28.62 -6.26 -22.80
N ILE A 507 27.78 -5.50 -22.09
CA ILE A 507 26.80 -6.06 -21.14
C ILE A 507 25.80 -6.98 -21.86
N LEU A 508 25.29 -6.56 -23.02
CA LEU A 508 24.37 -7.40 -23.80
C LEU A 508 25.03 -8.72 -24.22
N GLY A 509 26.30 -8.68 -24.63
CA GLY A 509 27.06 -9.88 -24.99
C GLY A 509 27.21 -10.85 -23.82
N ASN A 510 27.57 -10.35 -22.64
CA ASN A 510 27.77 -11.16 -21.42
C ASN A 510 26.47 -11.79 -20.88
N LEU A 511 25.31 -11.17 -21.13
CA LEU A 511 23.99 -11.67 -20.69
C LEU A 511 23.22 -12.41 -21.79
N GLU A 512 23.84 -12.61 -22.96
CA GLU A 512 23.19 -13.17 -24.16
C GLU A 512 21.86 -12.45 -24.50
N ALA A 513 21.81 -11.15 -24.23
CA ALA A 513 20.60 -10.36 -24.28
C ALA A 513 20.12 -10.14 -25.73
N LYS A 514 18.80 -10.12 -25.92
CA LYS A 514 18.16 -9.97 -27.23
C LYS A 514 17.24 -8.75 -27.22
N LYS A 515 17.14 -8.06 -28.36
CA LYS A 515 16.19 -6.96 -28.52
C LYS A 515 14.84 -7.50 -29.01
N VAL A 516 13.77 -7.20 -28.29
CA VAL A 516 12.38 -7.57 -28.63
C VAL A 516 11.53 -6.30 -28.61
N GLY A 517 11.24 -5.76 -29.80
CA GLY A 517 10.64 -4.43 -29.94
C GLY A 517 11.56 -3.35 -29.37
N ASP A 518 11.05 -2.55 -28.43
CA ASP A 518 11.80 -1.48 -27.75
C ASP A 518 12.44 -1.95 -26.44
N LEU A 519 12.31 -3.23 -26.10
CA LEU A 519 12.87 -3.83 -24.89
C LEU A 519 14.10 -4.67 -25.19
N TYR A 520 14.97 -4.78 -24.20
CA TYR A 520 16.04 -5.79 -24.15
C TYR A 520 15.63 -6.85 -23.15
N VAL A 521 15.73 -8.12 -23.56
CA VAL A 521 15.36 -9.28 -22.73
C VAL A 521 16.53 -10.23 -22.60
N VAL A 522 16.59 -10.94 -21.48
CA VAL A 522 17.60 -11.93 -21.10
C VAL A 522 16.90 -13.19 -20.60
N ASP A 523 17.63 -14.30 -20.50
CA ASP A 523 17.14 -15.50 -19.82
C ASP A 523 16.84 -15.15 -18.34
N CYS A 524 15.68 -15.55 -17.84
CA CYS A 524 15.32 -15.33 -16.44
C CYS A 524 16.25 -16.03 -15.44
N ALA A 525 17.07 -17.00 -15.84
CA ALA A 525 18.12 -17.56 -14.99
C ALA A 525 19.11 -16.50 -14.47
N TYR A 526 19.38 -15.44 -15.26
CA TYR A 526 20.23 -14.33 -14.83
C TYR A 526 19.60 -13.48 -13.73
N TYR A 527 18.30 -13.61 -13.47
CA TYR A 527 17.63 -12.84 -12.44
C TYR A 527 18.22 -13.13 -11.05
N ASP A 528 18.35 -14.41 -10.67
CA ASP A 528 18.88 -14.81 -9.35
C ASP A 528 20.42 -14.94 -9.34
N ASP A 529 21.02 -15.38 -10.45
CA ASP A 529 22.45 -15.75 -10.51
C ASP A 529 23.27 -14.86 -11.48
N GLY A 530 22.77 -13.68 -11.84
CA GLY A 530 23.44 -12.77 -12.75
C GLY A 530 24.64 -12.02 -12.11
N PRO A 531 25.58 -11.53 -12.94
CA PRO A 531 26.72 -10.74 -12.47
C PRO A 531 26.29 -9.42 -11.80
N THR A 532 27.09 -8.88 -10.89
CA THR A 532 26.81 -7.58 -10.28
C THR A 532 27.34 -6.44 -11.16
N LEU A 533 26.63 -5.31 -11.15
CA LEU A 533 27.15 -4.02 -11.64
C LEU A 533 27.90 -3.36 -10.48
N ASP A 534 29.22 -3.30 -10.57
CA ASP A 534 30.06 -2.80 -9.49
C ASP A 534 30.60 -1.40 -9.84
N PHE A 535 30.12 -0.40 -9.11
CA PHE A 535 30.58 0.98 -9.22
C PHE A 535 31.55 1.27 -8.09
N LYS A 536 32.73 1.80 -8.39
CA LYS A 536 33.62 2.35 -7.38
C LYS A 536 33.37 3.85 -7.26
N ILE A 537 32.86 4.29 -6.12
CA ILE A 537 32.41 5.66 -5.91
C ILE A 537 33.08 6.16 -4.63
N GLY A 538 33.92 7.20 -4.74
CA GLY A 538 34.63 7.76 -3.58
C GLY A 538 35.58 6.76 -2.93
N GLY A 539 36.18 5.86 -3.72
CA GLY A 539 37.08 4.80 -3.27
C GLY A 539 36.37 3.51 -2.85
N GLU A 540 35.07 3.54 -2.60
CA GLU A 540 34.30 2.42 -2.05
C GLU A 540 33.46 1.72 -3.11
N LYS A 541 33.25 0.41 -2.93
CA LYS A 541 32.48 -0.42 -3.86
C LYS A 541 30.98 -0.33 -3.58
N VAL A 542 30.20 0.04 -4.59
CA VAL A 542 28.74 0.12 -4.58
C VAL A 542 28.19 -0.83 -5.66
N SER A 543 27.58 -1.93 -5.23
CA SER A 543 27.16 -3.02 -6.12
C SER A 543 25.66 -3.06 -6.33
N VAL A 544 25.22 -3.23 -7.58
CA VAL A 544 23.83 -3.51 -7.95
C VAL A 544 23.71 -4.96 -8.39
N THR A 545 22.85 -5.72 -7.71
CA THR A 545 22.59 -7.13 -7.98
C THR A 545 21.61 -7.33 -9.14
N SER A 546 21.68 -8.51 -9.77
CA SER A 546 20.93 -8.85 -10.98
C SER A 546 19.42 -8.80 -10.81
N ASP A 547 18.90 -9.17 -9.64
CA ASP A 547 17.48 -9.16 -9.29
C ASP A 547 16.83 -7.76 -9.33
N ILE A 548 17.64 -6.71 -9.45
CA ILE A 548 17.19 -5.32 -9.52
C ILE A 548 17.18 -4.79 -10.96
N TYR A 549 18.25 -5.04 -11.71
CA TYR A 549 18.38 -4.56 -13.09
C TYR A 549 17.83 -5.56 -14.12
N ILE A 550 17.42 -6.76 -13.70
CA ILE A 550 16.65 -7.74 -14.47
C ILE A 550 15.28 -7.89 -13.80
N ALA A 551 14.20 -7.78 -14.56
CA ALA A 551 12.84 -7.82 -14.05
C ALA A 551 11.99 -8.84 -14.84
N HIS A 552 11.20 -9.66 -14.16
CA HIS A 552 10.30 -10.59 -14.84
C HIS A 552 9.33 -9.88 -15.79
N ASN A 553 9.19 -10.42 -17.00
CA ASN A 553 8.25 -9.89 -17.99
C ASN A 553 6.82 -10.34 -17.63
N ALA A 554 5.94 -9.37 -17.36
CA ALA A 554 4.55 -9.66 -17.01
C ALA A 554 3.68 -10.20 -18.17
N TYR A 555 4.21 -10.23 -19.40
CA TYR A 555 3.43 -10.49 -20.62
C TYR A 555 3.85 -11.73 -21.41
N ASN A 556 4.95 -12.42 -21.04
CA ASN A 556 5.45 -13.62 -21.74
C ASN A 556 5.56 -14.84 -20.81
N ASN A 557 5.63 -16.03 -21.41
CA ASN A 557 5.97 -17.28 -20.70
C ASN A 557 7.28 -17.09 -19.91
N GLU A 558 7.34 -17.68 -18.71
CA GLU A 558 8.25 -17.42 -17.58
C GLU A 558 9.78 -17.49 -17.85
N THR A 559 10.23 -17.58 -19.10
CA THR A 559 11.63 -17.78 -19.50
C THR A 559 12.38 -16.51 -19.88
N GLU A 560 11.70 -15.42 -20.23
CA GLU A 560 12.33 -14.16 -20.67
C GLU A 560 12.09 -13.01 -19.69
N CYS A 561 13.17 -12.38 -19.22
CA CYS A 561 13.16 -11.28 -18.27
C CYS A 561 13.64 -9.98 -18.94
N ILE A 562 13.08 -8.84 -18.54
CA ILE A 562 13.38 -7.51 -19.08
C ILE A 562 14.63 -6.96 -18.41
N LEU A 563 15.60 -6.54 -19.22
CA LEU A 563 16.77 -5.80 -18.78
C LEU A 563 16.42 -4.32 -18.57
N ARG A 564 16.75 -3.74 -17.41
CA ARG A 564 16.56 -2.32 -17.04
C ARG A 564 17.83 -1.48 -17.24
N ILE A 565 18.59 -1.83 -18.27
CA ILE A 565 19.77 -1.10 -18.75
C ILE A 565 19.49 -0.64 -20.18
N ARG A 566 19.87 0.58 -20.52
CA ARG A 566 19.68 1.17 -21.86
C ARG A 566 20.98 1.80 -22.37
N PRO A 567 21.18 1.84 -23.69
CA PRO A 567 22.27 2.62 -24.27
C PRO A 567 21.95 4.10 -24.14
N SER A 568 22.98 4.91 -23.95
CA SER A 568 22.91 6.36 -24.18
C SER A 568 22.86 6.63 -25.68
N THR A 569 22.34 7.79 -26.07
CA THR A 569 22.44 8.20 -27.47
C THR A 569 23.85 8.67 -27.81
N GLU A 570 24.15 8.72 -29.10
CA GLU A 570 25.33 9.40 -29.61
C GLU A 570 25.36 10.85 -29.04
N ASN A 571 26.46 11.22 -28.38
CA ASN A 571 26.75 12.51 -27.69
C ASN A 571 26.43 12.63 -26.19
N GLN A 572 25.99 11.57 -25.49
CA GLN A 572 25.88 11.61 -24.04
C GLN A 572 27.06 10.90 -23.34
N ASP A 573 27.94 11.70 -22.73
CA ASP A 573 29.11 11.22 -21.98
C ASP A 573 28.78 10.80 -20.53
N ASP A 574 27.75 11.42 -19.94
CA ASP A 574 27.38 11.17 -18.54
C ASP A 574 26.47 9.95 -18.41
N TRP A 575 26.82 9.04 -17.50
CA TRP A 575 26.02 7.88 -17.16
C TRP A 575 24.77 8.31 -16.37
N VAL A 576 23.66 7.60 -16.53
CA VAL A 576 22.41 7.90 -15.82
C VAL A 576 22.10 6.77 -14.88
N LEU A 577 22.10 7.05 -13.59
CA LEU A 577 21.71 6.10 -12.56
C LEU A 577 20.25 6.36 -12.17
N GLY A 578 19.35 5.66 -12.85
CA GLY A 578 17.92 5.74 -12.64
C GLY A 578 17.41 4.93 -11.45
N THR A 579 16.10 4.65 -11.41
CA THR A 579 15.49 3.87 -10.33
C THR A 579 16.05 2.44 -10.25
N ALA A 580 16.49 1.83 -11.35
CA ALA A 580 17.17 0.54 -11.31
C ALA A 580 18.45 0.55 -10.44
N PHE A 581 19.12 1.69 -10.30
CA PHE A 581 20.22 1.84 -9.33
C PHE A 581 19.68 2.18 -7.93
N LEU A 582 18.73 3.12 -7.86
CA LEU A 582 18.20 3.68 -6.61
C LEU A 582 17.24 2.75 -5.84
N ASP A 583 16.78 1.67 -6.48
CA ASP A 583 15.89 0.66 -5.91
C ASP A 583 16.60 -0.23 -4.86
N LEU A 584 17.93 -0.33 -4.96
CA LEU A 584 18.80 -1.03 -4.01
C LEU A 584 19.68 -0.06 -3.23
N ILE A 585 20.23 0.95 -3.92
CA ILE A 585 21.17 1.89 -3.34
C ILE A 585 20.41 3.14 -2.88
N GLY A 586 20.35 3.33 -1.56
CA GLY A 586 19.81 4.57 -1.02
C GLY A 586 20.73 5.76 -1.25
N ILE A 587 20.19 6.97 -1.24
CA ILE A 587 20.97 8.20 -1.37
C ILE A 587 20.57 9.23 -0.31
N CYS A 588 21.54 9.98 0.20
CA CYS A 588 21.32 11.24 0.91
C CYS A 588 21.87 12.39 0.07
N LEU A 589 21.01 13.38 -0.18
CA LEU A 589 21.36 14.63 -0.85
C LEU A 589 21.55 15.70 0.22
N ASP A 590 22.79 16.14 0.40
CA ASP A 590 23.15 17.29 1.22
C ASP A 590 23.12 18.55 0.36
N PHE A 591 21.99 19.25 0.42
CA PHE A 591 21.75 20.48 -0.33
C PHE A 591 22.63 21.64 0.15
N VAL A 592 23.19 21.59 1.36
CA VAL A 592 24.01 22.67 1.92
C VAL A 592 25.46 22.54 1.49
N ASN A 593 26.01 21.32 1.59
CA ASN A 593 27.42 21.05 1.33
C ASN A 593 27.66 20.45 -0.07
N ASP A 594 26.61 20.30 -0.87
CA ASP A 594 26.69 19.74 -2.22
C ASP A 594 27.28 18.32 -2.25
N LYS A 595 26.88 17.48 -1.29
CA LYS A 595 27.35 16.10 -1.15
C LYS A 595 26.25 15.08 -1.44
N ILE A 596 26.67 13.94 -1.98
CA ILE A 596 25.85 12.74 -2.19
C ILE A 596 26.43 11.62 -1.34
N SER A 597 25.65 11.09 -0.42
CA SER A 597 25.99 9.85 0.29
C SER A 597 25.20 8.68 -0.27
N PHE A 598 25.86 7.56 -0.56
CA PHE A 598 25.25 6.31 -0.98
C PHE A 598 25.06 5.40 0.21
N LEU A 599 23.92 4.73 0.29
CA LEU A 599 23.49 3.93 1.43
C LEU A 599 23.23 2.49 1.03
N GLU A 600 23.60 1.57 1.91
CA GLU A 600 23.18 0.17 1.88
C GLU A 600 22.17 -0.10 3.00
N TYR A 601 21.32 -1.11 2.79
CA TYR A 601 20.44 -1.63 3.83
C TYR A 601 21.22 -2.60 4.74
N VAL A 602 21.06 -2.48 6.07
CA VAL A 602 21.74 -3.30 7.09
C VAL A 602 20.78 -4.17 7.88
#